data_AF-A0A7Y4JVN5-F1
#
_entry.id   AF-A0A7Y4JVN5-F1
#
_cell.length_a   1.000
_cell.length_b   1.000
_cell.length_c   1.000
_cell.angle_alpha   90.00
_cell.angle_beta   90.00
_cell.angle_gamma   90.00
#
_symmetry.space_group_name_H-M   'P 1'
#
loop_
_entity.id
_entity.type
_entity.pdbx_description
1 polymer ?
#
loop_
_entity_poly.entity_id
_entity_poly.type
_entity_poly.pdbx_seq_one_letter_code
_entity_poly.pdbx_strand_id
1 'polypeptide(L)'
;MRRHCLLLTLSSLGLGLGACGNLDNEPFRAGTVRGRLTEFDPAVVLVSVVGAPGVRGSVDAQGRFTLEDVPAGPAELFVLATADKAARVPLTVQGGQSVDVADVAPRPAGTFFVKLRARGNLRVAEGKASVDGTPIEASQLDDQAPRHLGPLPAGCYGVSVSAPGFISTALQGCVGEGKQTVLTVELVPEKSYAQQGCATTGCNSESHCASDGCCVQCLEDSHCVTPLGCRAFHCEESLP
;
A
#
# COMPACT_ATOMS: atom_id res chain seq x y z
N MET A 1 44.01 -24.51 -82.78
CA MET A 1 43.76 -25.66 -81.88
C MET A 1 44.26 -25.31 -80.48
N ARG A 2 43.42 -25.49 -79.44
CA ARG A 2 43.74 -25.65 -78.00
C ARG A 2 44.49 -24.50 -77.29
N ARG A 3 43.80 -23.70 -76.46
CA ARG A 3 43.47 -23.88 -75.01
C ARG A 3 44.54 -23.23 -74.11
N HIS A 4 44.06 -22.46 -73.11
CA HIS A 4 44.47 -22.32 -71.68
C HIS A 4 44.15 -20.87 -71.22
N CYS A 5 43.01 -20.61 -70.58
CA CYS A 5 42.70 -20.71 -69.14
C CYS A 5 43.56 -19.83 -68.22
N LEU A 6 42.98 -18.75 -67.67
CA LEU A 6 43.18 -18.19 -66.31
C LEU A 6 42.33 -16.89 -66.20
N LEU A 7 41.10 -16.92 -65.66
CA LEU A 7 40.69 -16.79 -64.24
C LEU A 7 41.28 -15.56 -63.51
N LEU A 8 40.43 -14.55 -63.26
CA LEU A 8 40.11 -14.07 -61.90
C LEU A 8 39.01 -12.99 -61.95
N THR A 9 37.83 -13.39 -61.49
CA THR A 9 36.62 -12.60 -61.27
C THR A 9 36.75 -11.75 -60.01
N LEU A 10 36.63 -10.43 -60.13
CA LEU A 10 36.40 -9.50 -59.01
C LEU A 10 35.03 -8.84 -59.21
N SER A 11 34.02 -9.33 -58.49
CA SER A 11 32.75 -8.62 -58.28
C SER A 11 32.28 -8.89 -56.86
N SER A 12 32.72 -8.05 -55.93
CA SER A 12 32.32 -8.04 -54.53
C SER A 12 30.86 -7.62 -54.42
N LEU A 13 29.96 -8.57 -54.15
CA LEU A 13 28.61 -8.30 -53.67
C LEU A 13 28.71 -7.78 -52.23
N GLY A 14 28.58 -6.47 -52.05
CA GLY A 14 28.40 -5.86 -50.74
C GLY A 14 27.00 -6.14 -50.22
N LEU A 15 26.89 -7.04 -49.25
CA LEU A 15 25.69 -7.27 -48.46
C LEU A 15 25.37 -6.04 -47.61
N GLY A 16 24.39 -5.24 -48.04
CA GLY A 16 23.68 -4.29 -47.18
C GLY A 16 22.64 -5.02 -46.35
N LEU A 17 23.07 -5.77 -45.33
CA LEU A 17 22.18 -6.38 -44.33
C LEU A 17 22.21 -5.56 -43.04
N GLY A 18 21.04 -5.05 -42.64
CA GLY A 18 20.68 -4.95 -41.23
C GLY A 18 21.09 -3.69 -40.48
N ALA A 19 20.75 -2.51 -40.98
CA ALA A 19 20.52 -1.36 -40.10
C ALA A 19 19.02 -1.32 -39.70
N CYS A 20 18.56 -2.33 -38.95
CA CYS A 20 17.36 -2.16 -38.14
C CYS A 20 17.77 -1.23 -37.01
N GLY A 21 17.54 0.07 -37.21
CA GLY A 21 17.76 1.09 -36.21
C GLY A 21 17.09 0.67 -34.91
N ASN A 22 17.87 0.67 -33.84
CA ASN A 22 17.38 0.62 -32.48
C ASN A 22 16.53 1.89 -32.28
N LEU A 23 15.23 1.81 -32.60
CA LEU A 23 14.28 2.88 -32.32
C LEU A 23 14.13 2.94 -30.80
N ASP A 24 14.97 3.77 -30.19
CA ASP A 24 14.90 4.07 -28.79
C ASP A 24 13.59 4.82 -28.53
N ASN A 25 12.61 4.07 -28.04
CA ASN A 25 11.30 4.59 -27.68
C ASN A 25 11.26 5.00 -26.20
N GLU A 26 12.38 5.02 -25.46
CA GLU A 26 12.42 5.54 -24.10
C GLU A 26 11.74 6.91 -23.95
N PRO A 27 11.93 7.90 -24.86
CA PRO A 27 11.31 9.23 -24.72
C PRO A 27 9.78 9.21 -24.77
N PHE A 28 9.16 8.14 -25.27
CA PHE A 28 7.70 8.03 -25.43
C PHE A 28 7.04 7.14 -24.39
N ARG A 29 7.80 6.63 -23.41
CA ARG A 29 7.25 5.77 -22.34
C ARG A 29 6.66 6.55 -21.17
N ALA A 30 7.07 7.81 -21.00
CA ALA A 30 6.62 8.67 -19.93
C ALA A 30 6.35 10.09 -20.43
N GLY A 31 5.58 10.86 -19.66
CA GLY A 31 5.30 12.26 -19.91
C GLY A 31 5.37 13.09 -18.62
N THR A 32 5.06 14.37 -18.76
CA THR A 32 5.01 15.32 -17.64
C THR A 32 3.57 15.69 -17.35
N VAL A 33 3.19 15.76 -16.08
CA VAL A 33 1.86 16.22 -15.65
C VAL A 33 2.01 17.50 -14.85
N ARG A 34 1.22 18.52 -15.18
CA ARG A 34 1.20 19.81 -14.48
C ARG A 34 -0.21 20.14 -14.03
N GLY A 35 -0.33 20.85 -12.93
CA GLY A 35 -1.62 21.32 -12.44
C GLY A 35 -1.47 22.29 -11.30
N ARG A 36 -2.60 22.63 -10.67
CA ARG A 36 -2.65 23.52 -9.51
C ARG A 36 -3.69 23.05 -8.51
N LEU A 37 -3.33 23.09 -7.23
CA LEU A 37 -4.23 22.88 -6.11
C LEU A 37 -4.91 24.19 -5.73
N THR A 38 -6.22 24.16 -5.55
CA THR A 38 -6.98 25.34 -5.08
C THR A 38 -6.86 25.56 -3.56
N GLU A 39 -6.49 24.51 -2.83
CA GLU A 39 -6.26 24.51 -1.38
C GLU A 39 -5.19 23.48 -1.07
N PHE A 40 -4.24 23.81 -0.18
CA PHE A 40 -3.20 22.89 0.27
C PHE A 40 -2.53 23.42 1.54
N ASP A 41 -1.92 22.52 2.29
CA ASP A 41 -1.00 22.82 3.39
C ASP A 41 0.42 22.36 2.99
N PRO A 42 1.39 23.28 2.86
CA PRO A 42 2.75 22.94 2.45
C PRO A 42 3.46 21.96 3.39
N ALA A 43 3.01 21.80 4.64
CA ALA A 43 3.60 20.86 5.59
C ALA A 43 3.26 19.39 5.30
N VAL A 44 2.17 19.12 4.57
CA VAL A 44 1.65 17.75 4.35
C VAL A 44 1.34 17.43 2.89
N VAL A 45 1.30 18.44 2.01
CA VAL A 45 0.89 18.27 0.62
C VAL A 45 1.75 17.23 -0.11
N LEU A 46 1.08 16.35 -0.85
CA LEU A 46 1.71 15.34 -1.68
C LEU A 46 0.89 15.13 -2.95
N VAL A 47 1.56 15.01 -4.09
CA VAL A 47 0.96 14.59 -5.35
C VAL A 47 1.78 13.44 -5.92
N SER A 48 1.15 12.29 -6.15
CA SER A 48 1.78 11.10 -6.73
C SER A 48 0.89 10.40 -7.73
N VAL A 49 1.45 9.47 -8.49
CA VAL A 49 0.69 8.61 -9.41
C VAL A 49 0.20 7.36 -8.69
N VAL A 50 -1.08 7.03 -8.84
CA VAL A 50 -1.64 5.78 -8.32
C VAL A 50 -0.98 4.58 -9.00
N GLY A 51 -0.54 3.61 -8.22
CA GLY A 51 0.19 2.43 -8.71
C GLY A 51 1.68 2.66 -8.95
N ALA A 52 2.14 3.91 -8.89
CA ALA A 52 3.54 4.30 -8.99
C ALA A 52 3.87 5.41 -7.97
N PRO A 53 3.75 5.17 -6.64
CA PRO A 53 3.88 6.21 -5.62
C PRO A 53 5.26 6.87 -5.55
N GLY A 54 6.29 6.25 -6.17
CA GLY A 54 7.61 6.86 -6.35
C GLY A 54 7.63 8.00 -7.38
N VAL A 55 6.67 8.02 -8.31
CA VAL A 55 6.47 9.12 -9.25
C VAL A 55 5.64 10.20 -8.57
N ARG A 56 6.31 11.24 -8.09
CA ARG A 56 5.73 12.30 -7.27
C ARG A 56 6.25 13.67 -7.66
N GLY A 57 5.42 14.69 -7.42
CA GLY A 57 5.73 16.09 -7.69
C GLY A 57 5.84 16.91 -6.41
N SER A 58 6.59 18.01 -6.50
CA SER A 58 6.54 19.06 -5.47
C SER A 58 5.42 20.05 -5.81
N VAL A 59 4.92 20.74 -4.78
CA VAL A 59 3.92 21.81 -4.91
C VAL A 59 4.58 23.13 -4.52
N ASP A 60 4.50 24.12 -5.40
CA ASP A 60 5.05 25.45 -5.14
C ASP A 60 4.14 26.30 -4.24
N ALA A 61 4.61 27.49 -3.85
CA ALA A 61 3.86 28.41 -2.99
C ALA A 61 2.56 28.95 -3.63
N GLN A 62 2.36 28.75 -4.93
CA GLN A 62 1.13 29.10 -5.64
C GLN A 62 0.21 27.89 -5.85
N GLY A 63 0.55 26.73 -5.26
CA GLY A 63 -0.19 25.49 -5.37
C GLY A 63 0.07 24.74 -6.67
N ARG A 64 1.01 25.18 -7.51
CA ARG A 64 1.31 24.50 -8.79
C ARG A 64 2.20 23.31 -8.54
N PHE A 65 1.92 22.22 -9.24
CA PHE A 65 2.69 20.99 -9.16
C PHE A 65 3.15 20.52 -10.54
N THR A 66 4.29 19.84 -10.57
CA THR A 66 4.81 19.14 -11.75
C THR A 66 5.24 17.74 -11.36
N LEU A 67 4.78 16.73 -12.07
CA LEU A 67 5.26 15.35 -11.99
C LEU A 67 5.96 15.02 -13.31
N GLU A 68 7.20 14.56 -13.19
CA GLU A 68 7.98 14.03 -14.32
C GLU A 68 7.91 12.50 -14.32
N ASP A 69 8.31 11.88 -15.42
CA ASP A 69 8.36 10.43 -15.57
C ASP A 69 7.03 9.70 -15.30
N VAL A 70 5.90 10.36 -15.58
CA VAL A 70 4.59 9.72 -15.42
C VAL A 70 4.38 8.73 -16.57
N PRO A 71 4.11 7.43 -16.31
CA PRO A 71 3.93 6.44 -17.36
C PRO A 71 2.84 6.85 -18.36
N ALA A 72 3.11 6.67 -19.65
CA ALA A 72 2.15 6.97 -20.70
C ALA A 72 0.93 6.04 -20.64
N GLY A 73 -0.24 6.57 -20.96
CA GLY A 73 -1.53 5.87 -20.92
C GLY A 73 -2.50 6.42 -19.87
N PRO A 74 -3.61 5.70 -19.59
CA PRO A 74 -4.52 6.03 -18.51
C PRO A 74 -3.80 6.02 -17.16
N ALA A 75 -3.96 7.08 -16.40
CA ALA A 75 -3.37 7.26 -15.09
C ALA A 75 -4.38 7.90 -14.14
N GLU A 76 -4.01 7.96 -12.87
CA GLU A 76 -4.76 8.67 -11.85
C GLU A 76 -3.77 9.30 -10.87
N LEU A 77 -3.95 10.58 -10.56
CA LEU A 77 -3.19 11.23 -9.50
C LEU A 77 -3.85 10.93 -8.15
N PHE A 78 -3.01 10.62 -7.16
CA PHE A 78 -3.34 10.68 -5.75
C PHE A 78 -2.85 12.02 -5.21
N VAL A 79 -3.76 12.82 -4.68
CA VAL A 79 -3.47 14.14 -4.11
C VAL A 79 -3.86 14.13 -2.64
N LEU A 80 -2.86 14.34 -1.78
CA LEU A 80 -3.04 14.73 -0.39
C LEU A 80 -2.84 16.24 -0.30
N ALA A 81 -3.88 16.99 0.03
CA ALA A 81 -3.80 18.45 0.04
C ALA A 81 -3.58 19.02 1.45
N THR A 82 -4.33 18.50 2.43
CA THR A 82 -4.27 18.88 3.84
C THR A 82 -4.40 17.61 4.70
N ALA A 83 -4.32 17.74 6.02
CA ALA A 83 -4.51 16.60 6.94
C ALA A 83 -5.89 15.93 6.84
N ASP A 84 -6.88 16.61 6.24
CA ASP A 84 -8.28 16.18 6.15
C ASP A 84 -8.88 16.29 4.75
N LYS A 85 -8.12 16.69 3.72
CA LYS A 85 -8.60 16.80 2.34
C LYS A 85 -7.66 16.13 1.34
N ALA A 86 -8.28 15.43 0.39
CA ALA A 86 -7.58 14.69 -0.64
C ALA A 86 -8.41 14.65 -1.94
N ALA A 87 -7.75 14.30 -3.04
CA ALA A 87 -8.41 14.09 -4.33
C ALA A 87 -7.80 12.93 -5.12
N ARG A 88 -8.61 12.39 -6.03
CA ARG A 88 -8.17 11.53 -7.12
C ARG A 88 -8.51 12.20 -8.43
N VAL A 89 -7.54 12.28 -9.34
CA VAL A 89 -7.70 12.96 -10.62
C VAL A 89 -7.38 11.99 -11.74
N PRO A 90 -8.39 11.46 -12.45
CA PRO A 90 -8.15 10.63 -13.62
C PRO A 90 -7.59 11.49 -14.76
N LEU A 91 -6.63 10.95 -15.50
CA LEU A 91 -6.03 11.61 -16.65
C LEU A 91 -5.48 10.57 -17.64
N THR A 92 -5.08 11.04 -18.82
CA THR A 92 -4.34 10.23 -19.80
C THR A 92 -3.04 10.95 -20.12
N VAL A 93 -1.92 10.30 -19.88
CA VAL A 93 -0.59 10.85 -20.17
C VAL A 93 -0.15 10.43 -21.56
N GLN A 94 0.22 11.41 -22.37
CA GLN A 94 0.82 11.17 -23.68
C GLN A 94 2.34 11.13 -23.52
N GLY A 95 2.97 10.07 -24.03
CA GLY A 95 4.43 9.90 -23.95
C GLY A 95 5.18 11.04 -24.65
N GLY A 96 6.25 11.54 -24.02
CA GLY A 96 7.07 12.65 -24.52
C GLY A 96 6.38 14.01 -24.47
N GLN A 97 5.20 14.13 -23.86
CA GLN A 97 4.42 15.36 -23.82
C GLN A 97 4.14 15.81 -22.38
N SER A 98 3.87 17.12 -22.25
CA SER A 98 3.31 17.70 -21.03
C SER A 98 1.78 17.73 -21.12
N VAL A 99 1.12 17.30 -20.06
CA VAL A 99 -0.33 17.34 -19.89
C VAL A 99 -0.65 18.29 -18.74
N ASP A 100 -1.46 19.31 -19.02
CA ASP A 100 -2.00 20.21 -18.00
C ASP A 100 -3.36 19.67 -17.52
N VAL A 101 -3.49 19.44 -16.21
CA VAL A 101 -4.77 19.14 -15.58
C VAL A 101 -5.46 20.42 -15.13
N ALA A 102 -6.80 20.41 -15.10
CA ALA A 102 -7.58 21.50 -14.53
C ALA A 102 -7.24 21.71 -13.05
N ASP A 103 -7.57 22.90 -12.53
CA ASP A 103 -7.43 23.21 -11.11
C ASP A 103 -8.10 22.12 -10.25
N VAL A 104 -7.34 21.56 -9.33
CA VAL A 104 -7.77 20.47 -8.46
C VAL A 104 -8.35 21.06 -7.19
N ALA A 105 -9.62 20.72 -6.92
CA ALA A 105 -10.33 21.05 -5.68
C ALA A 105 -10.38 19.82 -4.76
N PRO A 106 -9.54 19.76 -3.71
CA PRO A 106 -9.56 18.67 -2.74
C PRO A 106 -10.91 18.61 -2.00
N ARG A 107 -11.35 17.39 -1.69
CA ARG A 107 -12.59 17.14 -0.93
C ARG A 107 -12.27 16.55 0.44
N PRO A 108 -13.20 16.62 1.42
CA PRO A 108 -13.03 15.97 2.71
C PRO A 108 -12.65 14.50 2.53
N ALA A 109 -11.49 14.14 3.06
CA ALA A 109 -10.94 12.81 2.94
C ALA A 109 -11.53 11.89 4.00
N GLY A 110 -11.70 10.62 3.63
CA GLY A 110 -11.99 9.57 4.59
C GLY A 110 -10.72 9.02 5.23
N THR A 111 -10.89 8.07 6.12
CA THR A 111 -9.79 7.47 6.89
C THR A 111 -10.14 6.05 7.26
N PHE A 112 -9.15 5.15 7.22
CA PHE A 112 -9.27 3.86 7.88
C PHE A 112 -8.75 3.91 9.32
N PHE A 113 -9.44 3.22 10.22
CA PHE A 113 -8.95 2.85 11.54
C PHE A 113 -8.69 1.35 11.56
N VAL A 114 -7.42 0.97 11.44
CA VAL A 114 -6.99 -0.42 11.37
C VAL A 114 -6.95 -1.00 12.78
N LYS A 115 -7.82 -1.97 13.05
CA LYS A 115 -7.85 -2.74 14.30
C LYS A 115 -7.28 -4.13 14.03
N LEU A 116 -6.14 -4.43 14.63
CA LEU A 116 -5.51 -5.73 14.51
C LEU A 116 -6.06 -6.72 15.52
N ARG A 117 -6.20 -7.97 15.08
CA ARG A 117 -6.46 -9.15 15.92
C ARG A 117 -5.58 -10.27 15.42
N ALA A 118 -5.04 -11.08 16.32
CA ALA A 118 -4.35 -12.30 15.94
C ALA A 118 -5.23 -13.52 16.22
N ARG A 119 -5.15 -14.52 15.33
CA ARG A 119 -5.70 -15.84 15.63
C ARG A 119 -5.01 -16.42 16.86
N GLY A 120 -5.82 -16.95 17.77
CA GLY A 120 -5.34 -17.54 19.02
C GLY A 120 -4.87 -16.50 20.04
N ASN A 121 -5.34 -15.24 19.95
CA ASN A 121 -5.09 -14.18 20.91
C ASN A 121 -3.61 -13.87 21.18
N LEU A 122 -2.74 -14.20 20.22
CA LEU A 122 -1.33 -13.84 20.29
C LEU A 122 -1.17 -12.32 20.25
N ARG A 123 -0.10 -11.84 20.88
CA ARG A 123 0.24 -10.43 20.81
C ARG A 123 0.66 -10.06 19.38
N VAL A 124 0.20 -8.90 18.92
CA VAL A 124 0.73 -8.26 17.70
C VAL A 124 1.52 -7.02 18.07
N ALA A 125 2.75 -6.91 17.54
CA ALA A 125 3.60 -5.74 17.68
C ALA A 125 4.31 -5.41 16.36
N GLU A 126 4.76 -4.17 16.21
CA GLU A 126 5.52 -3.69 15.04
C GLU A 126 4.83 -3.93 13.69
N GLY A 127 3.50 -3.97 13.70
CA GLY A 127 2.70 -4.12 12.51
C GLY A 127 2.88 -2.93 11.55
N LYS A 128 2.67 -3.20 10.27
CA LYS A 128 2.69 -2.23 9.18
C LYS A 128 1.42 -2.39 8.35
N ALA A 129 0.88 -1.27 7.88
CA ALA A 129 -0.22 -1.25 6.94
C ALA A 129 0.10 -0.30 5.79
N SER A 130 -0.28 -0.66 4.57
CA SER A 130 -0.13 0.18 3.38
C SER A 130 -1.40 0.15 2.56
N VAL A 131 -1.72 1.27 1.91
CA VAL A 131 -2.84 1.38 0.99
C VAL A 131 -2.32 1.23 -0.43
N ASP A 132 -2.75 0.17 -1.11
CA ASP A 132 -2.21 -0.26 -2.39
C ASP A 132 -2.26 0.86 -3.45
N GLY A 133 -1.13 1.06 -4.11
CA GLY A 133 -0.98 2.08 -5.15
C GLY A 133 -0.94 3.52 -4.65
N THR A 134 -0.90 3.77 -3.34
CA THR A 134 -0.75 5.12 -2.76
C THR A 134 0.52 5.18 -1.91
N PRO A 135 1.00 6.38 -1.55
CA PRO A 135 2.09 6.53 -0.59
C PRO A 135 1.64 6.46 0.87
N ILE A 136 0.36 6.13 1.14
CA ILE A 136 -0.18 6.06 2.49
C ILE A 136 0.24 4.73 3.14
N GLU A 137 0.99 4.86 4.22
CA GLU A 137 1.44 3.76 5.05
C GLU A 137 1.35 4.14 6.53
N ALA A 138 1.26 3.12 7.39
CA ALA A 138 1.34 3.24 8.83
C ALA A 138 2.28 2.14 9.36
N SER A 139 3.03 2.48 10.40
CA SER A 139 3.96 1.56 11.07
C SER A 139 3.72 1.59 12.58
N GLN A 140 4.36 0.68 13.31
CA GLN A 140 4.18 0.55 14.76
C GLN A 140 2.72 0.26 15.13
N LEU A 141 2.02 -0.51 14.29
CA LEU A 141 0.70 -1.01 14.63
C LEU A 141 0.83 -2.11 15.68
N ASP A 142 -0.16 -2.18 16.55
CA ASP A 142 -0.30 -3.18 17.59
C ASP A 142 -1.77 -3.63 17.68
N ASP A 143 -2.04 -4.61 18.52
CA ASP A 143 -3.39 -5.10 18.83
C ASP A 143 -4.08 -4.35 19.97
N GLN A 144 -3.47 -3.28 20.49
CA GLN A 144 -3.97 -2.55 21.67
C GLN A 144 -4.97 -1.47 21.30
N ALA A 145 -4.71 -0.73 20.21
CA ALA A 145 -5.59 0.34 19.79
C ALA A 145 -5.67 0.44 18.26
N PRO A 146 -6.84 0.78 17.70
CA PRO A 146 -6.95 1.07 16.28
C PRO A 146 -6.00 2.20 15.87
N ARG A 147 -5.32 2.04 14.73
CA ARG A 147 -4.41 3.05 14.18
C ARG A 147 -4.98 3.69 12.92
N HIS A 148 -4.72 4.98 12.78
CA HIS A 148 -5.12 5.78 11.63
C HIS A 148 -4.30 5.37 10.39
N LEU A 149 -4.98 5.19 9.26
CA LEU A 149 -4.38 4.95 7.95
C LEU A 149 -5.10 5.84 6.92
N GLY A 150 -4.47 6.96 6.60
CA GLY A 150 -5.02 7.99 5.72
C GLY A 150 -4.29 9.33 5.88
N PRO A 151 -4.88 10.43 5.42
CA PRO A 151 -6.23 10.55 4.86
C PRO A 151 -6.32 10.02 3.40
N LEU A 152 -7.53 9.64 2.98
CA LEU A 152 -7.79 9.00 1.68
C LEU A 152 -8.99 9.66 0.96
N PRO A 153 -8.91 9.94 -0.35
CA PRO A 153 -10.09 10.27 -1.15
C PRO A 153 -11.17 9.18 -1.01
N ALA A 154 -12.44 9.55 -1.13
CA ALA A 154 -13.51 8.56 -1.14
C ALA A 154 -13.30 7.53 -2.25
N GLY A 155 -13.48 6.25 -1.92
CA GLY A 155 -13.18 5.15 -2.82
C GLY A 155 -12.95 3.84 -2.08
N CYS A 156 -12.77 2.77 -2.86
CA CYS A 156 -12.39 1.45 -2.35
C CYS A 156 -10.92 1.18 -2.66
N TYR A 157 -10.21 0.64 -1.68
CA TYR A 157 -8.76 0.44 -1.73
C TYR A 157 -8.42 -0.97 -1.29
N GLY A 158 -7.37 -1.53 -1.90
CA GLY A 158 -6.63 -2.63 -1.31
C GLY A 158 -5.78 -2.13 -0.15
N VAL A 159 -5.81 -2.85 0.96
CA VAL A 159 -5.01 -2.57 2.15
C VAL A 159 -4.22 -3.82 2.48
N SER A 160 -2.90 -3.67 2.53
CA SER A 160 -1.97 -4.74 2.87
C SER A 160 -1.46 -4.52 4.28
N VAL A 161 -1.50 -5.55 5.12
CA VAL A 161 -1.08 -5.51 6.53
C VAL A 161 -0.11 -6.64 6.80
N SER A 162 0.99 -6.34 7.50
CA SER A 162 2.00 -7.31 7.90
C SER A 162 2.48 -7.05 9.33
N ALA A 163 2.95 -8.09 10.01
CA ALA A 163 3.60 -7.99 11.31
C ALA A 163 4.63 -9.14 11.45
N PRO A 164 5.72 -8.96 12.21
CA PRO A 164 6.70 -10.02 12.44
C PRO A 164 6.06 -11.29 13.02
N GLY A 165 6.36 -12.45 12.44
CA GLY A 165 5.80 -13.74 12.88
C GLY A 165 4.38 -14.03 12.38
N PHE A 166 3.80 -13.14 11.57
CA PHE A 166 2.47 -13.32 10.98
C PHE A 166 2.53 -13.31 9.46
N ILE A 167 1.64 -14.08 8.85
CA ILE A 167 1.44 -14.08 7.41
C ILE A 167 0.83 -12.74 7.00
N SER A 168 1.42 -12.10 5.99
CA SER A 168 0.89 -10.84 5.44
C SER A 168 -0.52 -11.03 4.89
N THR A 169 -1.42 -10.11 5.22
CA THR A 169 -2.84 -10.17 4.90
C THR A 169 -3.23 -8.98 4.04
N ALA A 170 -3.93 -9.23 2.94
CA ALA A 170 -4.49 -8.19 2.09
C ALA A 170 -6.02 -8.26 2.13
N LEU A 171 -6.67 -7.10 2.18
CA LEU A 171 -8.12 -6.96 2.19
C LEU A 171 -8.55 -5.73 1.41
N GLN A 172 -9.83 -5.67 1.04
CA GLN A 172 -10.41 -4.48 0.42
C GLN A 172 -11.30 -3.74 1.42
N GLY A 173 -11.17 -2.42 1.47
CA GLY A 173 -12.01 -1.54 2.30
C GLY A 173 -12.45 -0.30 1.52
N CYS A 174 -13.55 0.32 1.92
CA CYS A 174 -14.02 1.57 1.30
C CYS A 174 -14.14 2.70 2.33
N VAL A 175 -13.73 3.90 1.95
CA VAL A 175 -13.91 5.13 2.71
C VAL A 175 -14.87 6.06 1.97
N GLY A 176 -15.71 6.77 2.73
CA GLY A 176 -16.51 7.88 2.22
C GLY A 176 -15.89 9.23 2.54
N GLU A 177 -16.37 10.29 1.91
CA GLU A 177 -15.91 11.66 2.17
C GLU A 177 -16.10 12.04 3.64
N GLY A 178 -15.02 12.48 4.30
CA GLY A 178 -15.02 12.87 5.72
C GLY A 178 -15.36 11.73 6.69
N LYS A 179 -15.43 10.47 6.24
CA LYS A 179 -15.84 9.34 7.08
C LYS A 179 -14.66 8.57 7.65
N GLN A 180 -14.84 8.09 8.87
CA GLN A 180 -13.96 7.13 9.50
C GLN A 180 -14.53 5.72 9.33
N THR A 181 -13.74 4.82 8.75
CA THR A 181 -14.12 3.42 8.54
C THR A 181 -13.21 2.52 9.37
N VAL A 182 -13.76 1.68 10.24
CA VAL A 182 -12.97 0.69 10.98
C VAL A 182 -12.68 -0.52 10.08
N LEU A 183 -11.41 -0.87 9.93
CA LEU A 183 -10.96 -2.10 9.27
C LEU A 183 -10.46 -3.07 10.33
N THR A 184 -11.21 -4.15 10.57
CA THR A 184 -10.75 -5.23 11.44
C THR A 184 -9.97 -6.23 10.61
N VAL A 185 -8.72 -6.48 11.00
CA VAL A 185 -7.81 -7.39 10.29
C VAL A 185 -7.43 -8.53 11.23
N GLU A 186 -7.76 -9.77 10.85
CA GLU A 186 -7.27 -10.96 11.52
C GLU A 186 -5.94 -11.39 10.89
N LEU A 187 -4.87 -11.40 11.70
CA LEU A 187 -3.57 -11.92 11.32
C LEU A 187 -3.44 -13.39 11.74
N VAL A 188 -2.91 -14.20 10.83
CA VAL A 188 -2.63 -15.61 11.07
C VAL A 188 -1.15 -15.78 11.37
N PRO A 189 -0.76 -16.35 12.52
CA PRO A 189 0.64 -16.55 12.85
C PRO A 189 1.27 -17.59 11.91
N GLU A 190 2.55 -17.40 11.61
CA GLU A 190 3.36 -18.45 10.98
C GLU A 190 3.46 -19.66 11.92
N LYS A 191 3.55 -20.87 11.35
CA LYS A 191 3.61 -22.10 12.15
C LYS A 191 4.79 -22.09 13.14
N SER A 192 5.95 -21.64 12.68
CA SER A 192 7.16 -21.50 13.50
C SER A 192 6.99 -20.52 14.65
N TYR A 193 6.26 -19.43 14.43
CA TYR A 193 5.98 -18.43 15.44
C TYR A 193 4.98 -18.96 16.48
N ALA A 194 3.88 -19.57 16.04
CA ALA A 194 2.88 -20.17 16.92
C ALA A 194 3.46 -21.29 17.82
N GLN A 195 4.43 -22.06 17.31
CA GLN A 195 5.07 -23.15 18.06
C GLN A 195 6.02 -22.68 19.18
N GLN A 196 6.39 -21.40 19.24
CA GLN A 196 7.23 -20.88 20.32
C GLN A 196 6.48 -20.75 21.66
N GLY A 197 5.14 -20.78 21.61
CA GLY A 197 4.27 -20.61 22.76
C GLY A 197 4.19 -19.16 23.27
N CYS A 198 3.09 -18.84 23.93
CA CYS A 198 2.79 -17.49 24.43
C CYS A 198 3.78 -16.95 25.47
N ALA A 199 4.59 -17.80 26.10
CA ALA A 199 5.63 -17.35 27.03
C ALA A 199 6.73 -16.55 26.29
N THR A 200 6.91 -16.82 25.00
CA THR A 200 7.85 -16.12 24.12
C THR A 200 7.14 -15.06 23.29
N THR A 201 6.01 -15.42 22.67
CA THR A 201 5.32 -14.55 21.70
C THR A 201 4.38 -13.54 22.34
N GLY A 202 3.98 -13.79 23.60
CA GLY A 202 3.03 -12.96 24.33
C GLY A 202 1.58 -13.18 23.91
N CYS A 203 0.67 -12.75 24.78
CA CYS A 203 -0.75 -12.67 24.50
C CYS A 203 -1.18 -11.21 24.31
N ASN A 204 -2.30 -11.02 23.63
CA ASN A 204 -2.96 -9.73 23.62
C ASN A 204 -3.37 -9.32 25.05
N SER A 205 -3.77 -8.07 25.23
CA SER A 205 -4.06 -7.50 26.56
C SER A 205 -5.29 -8.08 27.25
N GLU A 206 -6.11 -8.85 26.53
CA GLU A 206 -7.33 -9.50 27.02
C GLU A 206 -7.12 -11.01 27.24
N SER A 207 -5.87 -11.48 27.21
CA SER A 207 -5.55 -12.90 27.33
C SER A 207 -4.30 -13.15 28.17
N HIS A 208 -4.22 -14.35 28.70
CA HIS A 208 -3.17 -14.81 29.59
C HIS A 208 -2.47 -16.02 28.99
N CYS A 209 -1.19 -16.16 29.27
CA CYS A 209 -0.42 -17.29 28.79
C CYS A 209 -0.60 -18.49 29.74
N ALA A 210 -1.26 -19.55 29.26
CA ALA A 210 -1.42 -20.80 30.00
C ALA A 210 -0.13 -21.64 29.97
N SER A 211 -0.05 -22.62 30.87
CA SER A 211 1.12 -23.51 31.00
C SER A 211 1.35 -24.40 29.78
N ASP A 212 0.33 -24.60 28.94
CA ASP A 212 0.42 -25.34 27.67
C ASP A 212 0.95 -24.48 26.51
N GLY A 213 1.27 -23.20 26.77
CA GLY A 213 1.78 -22.27 25.78
C GLY A 213 0.70 -21.62 24.91
N CYS A 214 -0.59 -21.79 25.23
CA CYS A 214 -1.69 -21.13 24.55
C CYS A 214 -2.11 -19.83 25.24
N CYS A 215 -2.54 -18.84 24.45
CA CYS A 215 -3.22 -17.66 25.01
C CYS A 215 -4.68 -17.98 25.26
N VAL A 216 -5.11 -17.74 26.49
CA VAL A 216 -6.45 -18.05 26.98
C VAL A 216 -7.10 -16.83 27.63
N GLN A 217 -8.43 -16.84 27.75
CA GLN A 217 -9.16 -15.70 28.28
C GLN A 217 -8.95 -15.53 29.79
N CYS A 218 -8.79 -16.63 30.52
CA CYS A 218 -8.64 -16.60 31.98
C CYS A 218 -7.81 -17.78 32.48
N LEU A 219 -7.21 -17.61 33.66
CA LEU A 219 -6.56 -18.67 34.43
C LEU A 219 -7.25 -18.86 35.80
N GLU A 220 -7.94 -17.83 36.28
CA GLU A 220 -8.70 -17.79 37.51
C GLU A 220 -9.88 -16.82 37.35
N ASP A 221 -10.88 -16.91 38.25
CA ASP A 221 -12.11 -16.12 38.19
C ASP A 221 -11.86 -14.61 38.23
N SER A 222 -10.76 -14.16 38.85
CA SER A 222 -10.39 -12.75 38.96
C SER A 222 -10.11 -12.10 37.59
N HIS A 223 -9.78 -12.90 36.58
CA HIS A 223 -9.54 -12.45 35.20
C HIS A 223 -10.85 -12.24 34.42
N CYS A 224 -11.98 -12.68 34.97
CA CYS A 224 -13.29 -12.55 34.34
C CYS A 224 -14.09 -11.38 34.92
N VAL A 225 -14.86 -10.70 34.06
CA VAL A 225 -15.79 -9.65 34.51
C VAL A 225 -17.00 -10.31 35.17
N THR A 226 -17.33 -9.89 36.39
CA THR A 226 -18.51 -10.37 37.13
C THR A 226 -19.80 -10.20 36.28
N PRO A 227 -20.69 -11.21 36.18
CA PRO A 227 -20.79 -12.45 36.99
C PRO A 227 -20.11 -13.69 36.41
N LEU A 228 -19.22 -13.53 35.41
CA LEU A 228 -18.54 -14.65 34.77
C LEU A 228 -17.48 -15.26 35.70
N GLY A 229 -17.31 -16.59 35.60
CA GLY A 229 -16.22 -17.35 36.22
C GLY A 229 -15.34 -18.00 35.17
N CYS A 230 -14.12 -18.37 35.55
CA CYS A 230 -13.18 -19.02 34.65
C CYS A 230 -13.42 -20.53 34.59
N ARG A 231 -13.82 -21.03 33.42
CA ARG A 231 -14.08 -22.45 33.16
C ARG A 231 -13.37 -22.90 31.90
N ALA A 232 -12.55 -23.94 32.03
CA ALA A 232 -11.74 -24.46 30.91
C ALA A 232 -10.99 -23.35 30.14
N PHE A 233 -10.48 -22.35 30.86
CA PHE A 233 -9.78 -21.18 30.34
C PHE A 233 -10.62 -20.15 29.54
N HIS A 234 -11.95 -20.23 29.66
CA HIS A 234 -12.92 -19.27 29.12
C HIS A 234 -13.69 -18.59 30.24
N CYS A 235 -14.04 -17.31 30.06
CA CYS A 235 -14.95 -16.62 30.98
C CYS A 235 -16.39 -16.95 30.59
N GLU A 236 -17.06 -17.73 31.43
CA GLU A 236 -18.41 -18.24 31.20
C GLU A 236 -19.34 -17.84 32.35
N GLU A 237 -20.65 -17.77 32.08
CA GLU A 237 -21.61 -17.57 33.16
C GLU A 237 -21.51 -18.72 34.16
N SER A 238 -21.40 -18.36 35.44
CA SER A 238 -21.48 -19.32 36.53
C SER A 238 -22.89 -19.91 36.53
N LEU A 239 -23.07 -21.10 35.94
CA LEU A 239 -24.33 -21.83 36.07
C LEU A 239 -24.66 -21.98 37.57
N PRO A 240 -25.89 -21.65 37.99
CA PRO A 240 -26.32 -21.73 39.39
C PRO A 240 -26.32 -23.15 39.95
#